data_AF-A0A520DUS4-F1
#
_entry.id   AF-A0A520DUS4-F1
#
_cell.length_a   1.000
_cell.length_b   1.000
_cell.length_c   1.000
_cell.angle_alpha   90.00
_cell.angle_beta   90.00
_cell.angle_gamma   90.00
#
_symmetry.space_group_name_H-M   'P 1'
#
loop_
_entity.id
_entity.type
_entity.pdbx_description
1 polymer ?
#
loop_
_entity_poly.entity_id
_entity_poly.type
_entity_poly.pdbx_seq_one_letter_code
_entity_poly.pdbx_strand_id
1 'polypeptide(L)'
;MTEPALPLLASSTGAHLHLMAMQCQQDLALLEVLHRVTAADAESLTAVAVAMEALAARIRQVHPVQRLDPDGTHRATLSLCVDKAGLLQHTALHRAKGAPKVPLQLQMAQALNQLAPACDQLVKAVAAHDDALERVDPLPTSAPQPAD
;
A
#
# COMPACT_ATOMS: atom_id res chain seq x y z
N MET A 1 -66.47 23.42 19.75
CA MET A 1 -65.41 23.87 20.69
C MET A 1 -64.95 22.60 21.39
N THR A 2 -63.74 22.06 21.22
CA THR A 2 -62.40 22.62 20.98
C THR A 2 -61.54 21.50 20.38
N GLU A 3 -60.86 21.76 19.26
CA GLU A 3 -59.58 21.09 18.97
C GLU A 3 -58.46 21.92 19.61
N PRO A 4 -57.43 21.28 20.20
CA PRO A 4 -56.12 21.34 19.53
C PRO A 4 -55.22 20.11 19.78
N ALA A 5 -54.89 19.36 18.72
CA ALA A 5 -53.85 18.30 18.75
C ALA A 5 -52.48 18.74 18.19
N LEU A 6 -52.33 20.01 17.80
CA LEU A 6 -51.18 20.54 17.05
C LEU A 6 -49.82 20.67 17.80
N PRO A 7 -49.72 20.98 19.11
CA PRO A 7 -48.42 21.25 19.73
C PRO A 7 -47.58 20.00 20.06
N LEU A 8 -48.22 18.85 20.32
CA LEU A 8 -47.53 17.59 20.66
C LEU A 8 -46.86 16.93 19.45
N LEU A 9 -47.46 17.03 18.26
CA LEU A 9 -46.87 16.54 17.01
C LEU A 9 -45.65 17.37 16.60
N ALA A 10 -45.71 18.70 16.71
CA ALA A 10 -44.58 19.59 16.41
C ALA A 10 -43.37 19.34 17.34
N SER A 11 -43.62 19.04 18.62
CA SER A 11 -42.58 18.65 19.59
C SER A 11 -41.90 17.33 19.24
N SER A 12 -42.67 16.32 18.83
CA SER A 12 -42.18 14.99 18.42
C SER A 12 -41.35 15.05 17.14
N THR A 13 -41.87 15.75 16.11
CA THR A 13 -41.15 15.95 14.84
C THR A 13 -39.89 16.79 15.03
N GLY A 14 -39.92 17.80 15.90
CA GLY A 14 -38.74 18.60 16.25
C GLY A 14 -37.64 17.78 16.95
N ALA A 15 -38.00 16.92 17.89
CA ALA A 15 -37.05 16.00 18.54
C ALA A 15 -36.45 15.00 17.55
N HIS A 16 -37.26 14.45 16.63
CA HIS A 16 -36.78 13.54 15.60
C HIS A 16 -35.82 14.24 14.61
N LEU A 17 -36.17 15.45 14.15
CA LEU A 17 -35.29 16.26 13.31
C LEU A 17 -33.96 16.57 14.00
N HIS A 18 -34.00 16.89 15.30
CA HIS A 18 -32.79 17.14 16.08
C HIS A 18 -31.90 15.88 16.17
N LEU A 19 -32.47 14.71 16.43
CA LEU A 19 -31.74 13.44 16.43
C LEU A 19 -31.12 13.13 15.05
N MET A 20 -31.86 13.33 13.97
CA MET A 20 -31.32 13.18 12.61
C MET A 20 -30.20 14.16 12.32
N ALA A 21 -30.31 15.42 12.77
CA ALA A 21 -29.27 16.42 12.61
C ALA A 21 -27.99 16.05 13.38
N MET A 22 -28.14 15.56 14.62
CA MET A 22 -27.02 15.06 15.43
C MET A 22 -26.36 13.84 14.78
N GLN A 23 -27.14 12.88 14.28
CA GLN A 23 -26.61 11.71 13.57
C GLN A 23 -25.86 12.14 12.30
N CYS A 24 -26.43 13.06 11.52
CA CYS A 24 -25.76 13.59 10.33
C CYS A 24 -24.43 14.27 10.67
N GLN A 25 -24.36 15.04 11.76
CA GLN A 25 -23.11 15.63 12.22
C GLN A 25 -22.06 14.58 12.61
N GLN A 26 -22.47 13.50 13.30
CA GLN A 26 -21.57 12.40 13.65
C GLN A 26 -21.05 11.67 12.40
N ASP A 27 -21.93 11.39 11.45
CA ASP A 27 -21.55 10.73 10.19
C ASP A 27 -20.58 11.60 9.37
N LEU A 28 -20.80 12.92 9.33
CA LEU A 28 -19.89 13.86 8.66
C LEU A 28 -18.52 13.91 9.34
N ALA A 29 -18.45 13.91 10.67
CA ALA A 29 -17.18 13.86 11.41
C ALA A 29 -16.42 12.56 11.15
N LEU A 30 -17.12 11.41 11.10
CA LEU A 30 -16.51 10.13 10.76
C LEU A 30 -15.94 10.12 9.33
N LEU A 31 -16.69 10.66 8.37
CA LEU A 31 -16.22 10.80 6.98
C LEU A 31 -14.97 11.67 6.88
N GLU A 32 -14.89 12.74 7.67
CA GLU A 32 -13.70 13.60 7.72
C GLU A 32 -12.47 12.85 8.25
N VAL A 33 -12.63 12.04 9.31
CA VAL A 33 -11.54 11.20 9.85
C VAL A 33 -11.07 10.20 8.80
N LEU A 34 -12.00 9.47 8.17
CA LEU A 34 -11.66 8.50 7.12
C LEU A 34 -10.93 9.16 5.94
N HIS A 35 -11.35 10.36 5.56
CA HIS A 35 -10.68 11.13 4.50
C HIS A 35 -9.24 11.47 4.86
N ARG A 36 -9.00 11.98 6.07
CA ARG A 36 -7.65 12.31 6.56
C ARG A 36 -6.75 11.07 6.68
N VAL A 37 -7.28 9.97 7.20
CA VAL A 37 -6.56 8.69 7.30
C VAL A 37 -6.14 8.20 5.92
N THR A 38 -7.06 8.20 4.94
CA THR A 38 -6.74 7.76 3.58
C THR A 38 -5.67 8.64 2.91
N ALA A 39 -5.67 9.94 3.17
CA ALA A 39 -4.64 10.85 2.66
C ALA A 39 -3.27 10.54 3.28
N ALA A 40 -3.22 10.36 4.61
CA ALA A 40 -2.01 9.96 5.31
C ALA A 40 -1.49 8.58 4.87
N ASP A 41 -2.39 7.64 4.54
CA ASP A 41 -2.02 6.34 3.98
C ASP A 41 -1.34 6.49 2.62
N ALA A 42 -1.87 7.34 1.72
CA ALA A 42 -1.26 7.59 0.42
C ALA A 42 0.14 8.20 0.53
N GLU A 43 0.33 9.15 1.47
CA GLU A 43 1.64 9.72 1.78
C GLU A 43 2.60 8.66 2.35
N SER A 44 2.11 7.80 3.25
CA SER A 44 2.91 6.71 3.84
C SER A 44 3.36 5.69 2.80
N LEU A 45 2.47 5.29 1.87
CA LEU A 45 2.82 4.39 0.77
C LEU A 45 3.89 5.01 -0.15
N THR A 46 3.80 6.31 -0.41
CA THR A 46 4.81 7.04 -1.18
C THR A 46 6.16 7.03 -0.45
N ALA A 47 6.18 7.28 0.87
CA ALA A 47 7.40 7.23 1.67
C ALA A 47 8.03 5.82 1.69
N VAL A 48 7.22 4.76 1.77
CA VAL A 48 7.68 3.37 1.70
C VAL A 48 8.29 3.07 0.32
N ALA A 49 7.65 3.52 -0.77
CA ALA A 49 8.19 3.33 -2.12
C ALA A 49 9.58 3.97 -2.25
N VAL A 50 9.74 5.22 -1.79
CA VAL A 50 11.04 5.92 -1.78
C VAL A 50 12.09 5.16 -0.96
N ALA A 51 11.72 4.65 0.22
CA ALA A 51 12.62 3.88 1.07
C ALA A 51 13.05 2.55 0.40
N MET A 52 12.13 1.88 -0.30
CA MET A 52 12.43 0.65 -1.05
C MET A 52 13.38 0.91 -2.22
N GLU A 53 13.18 2.00 -2.96
CA GLU A 53 14.10 2.41 -4.04
C GLU A 53 15.50 2.71 -3.48
N ALA A 54 15.58 3.44 -2.38
CA ALA A 54 16.85 3.74 -1.71
C ALA A 54 17.55 2.46 -1.23
N LEU A 55 16.81 1.50 -0.69
CA LEU A 55 17.36 0.20 -0.28
C LEU A 55 17.84 -0.60 -1.50
N ALA A 56 17.07 -0.65 -2.58
CA ALA A 56 17.45 -1.33 -3.82
C ALA A 56 18.73 -0.74 -4.40
N ALA A 57 18.87 0.60 -4.40
CA ALA A 57 20.09 1.28 -4.83
C ALA A 57 21.29 0.92 -3.95
N ARG A 58 21.11 0.87 -2.62
CA ARG A 58 22.16 0.48 -1.67
C ARG A 58 22.61 -0.97 -1.88
N ILE A 59 21.67 -1.90 -2.06
CA ILE A 59 22.00 -3.32 -2.30
C ILE A 59 22.92 -3.46 -3.53
N ARG A 60 22.63 -2.74 -4.62
CA ARG A 60 23.46 -2.77 -5.84
C ARG A 60 24.89 -2.22 -5.65
N GLN A 61 25.15 -1.45 -4.60
CA GLN A 61 26.46 -0.87 -4.31
C GLN A 61 27.30 -1.71 -3.33
N VAL A 62 26.67 -2.65 -2.64
CA VAL A 62 27.33 -3.47 -1.62
C VAL A 62 27.91 -4.72 -2.26
N HIS A 63 29.15 -5.07 -1.93
CA HIS A 63 29.74 -6.33 -2.37
C HIS A 63 29.02 -7.52 -1.71
N PRO A 64 28.67 -8.59 -2.47
CA PRO A 64 28.02 -9.76 -1.91
C PRO A 64 28.97 -10.53 -0.99
N VAL A 65 28.68 -10.52 0.32
CA VAL A 65 29.40 -11.31 1.33
C VAL A 65 28.54 -12.48 1.83
N GLN A 66 27.22 -12.31 1.78
CA GLN A 66 26.23 -13.32 2.15
C GLN A 66 24.95 -13.13 1.33
N ARG A 67 24.13 -14.19 1.25
CA ARG A 67 22.80 -14.10 0.66
C ARG A 67 21.92 -13.19 1.51
N LEU A 68 21.17 -12.30 0.87
CA LEU A 68 20.17 -11.43 1.48
C LEU A 68 18.84 -12.13 1.67
N ASP A 69 18.48 -13.04 0.76
CA ASP A 69 17.22 -13.79 0.83
C ASP A 69 17.44 -15.28 0.50
N PRO A 70 18.09 -16.03 1.41
CA PRO A 70 18.49 -17.42 1.16
C PRO A 70 17.30 -18.33 0.88
N ASP A 71 16.15 -18.08 1.52
CA ASP A 71 14.93 -18.88 1.39
C ASP A 71 13.94 -18.30 0.38
N GLY A 72 14.26 -17.18 -0.27
CA GLY A 72 13.38 -16.52 -1.24
C GLY A 72 12.09 -15.90 -0.67
N THR A 73 11.92 -15.89 0.66
CA THR A 73 10.68 -15.47 1.31
C THR A 73 10.43 -13.97 1.17
N HIS A 74 11.49 -13.16 1.22
CA HIS A 74 11.37 -11.71 1.07
C HIS A 74 11.00 -11.35 -0.37
N ARG A 75 11.64 -11.98 -1.37
CA ARG A 75 11.28 -11.81 -2.78
C ARG A 75 9.85 -12.25 -3.06
N ALA A 76 9.40 -13.38 -2.51
CA ALA A 76 8.02 -13.85 -2.67
C ALA A 76 7.01 -12.85 -2.08
N THR A 77 7.31 -12.28 -0.91
CA THR A 77 6.46 -11.28 -0.25
C THR A 77 6.42 -9.97 -1.05
N LEU A 78 7.56 -9.50 -1.56
CA LEU A 78 7.63 -8.31 -2.40
C LEU A 78 6.85 -8.50 -3.72
N SER A 79 6.93 -9.67 -4.36
CA SER A 79 6.12 -9.99 -5.53
C SER A 79 4.62 -9.94 -5.23
N LEU A 80 4.18 -10.49 -4.09
CA LEU A 80 2.79 -10.35 -3.64
C LEU A 80 2.39 -8.89 -3.42
N CYS A 81 3.30 -8.04 -2.94
CA CYS A 81 3.08 -6.61 -2.80
C CYS A 81 2.90 -5.92 -4.17
N VAL A 82 3.66 -6.32 -5.19
CA VAL A 82 3.50 -5.82 -6.58
C VAL A 82 2.09 -6.13 -7.10
N ASP A 83 1.67 -7.39 -7.01
CA ASP A 83 0.36 -7.83 -7.51
C ASP A 83 -0.79 -7.11 -6.80
N LYS A 84 -0.71 -7.01 -5.46
CA LYS A 84 -1.71 -6.31 -4.65
C LYS A 84 -1.74 -4.81 -4.95
N ALA A 85 -0.58 -4.17 -5.08
CA ALA A 85 -0.51 -2.75 -5.41
C ALA A 85 -1.16 -2.46 -6.77
N GLY A 86 -0.90 -3.29 -7.78
CA GLY A 86 -1.54 -3.17 -9.10
C GLY A 86 -3.06 -3.33 -9.05
N LEU A 87 -3.56 -4.34 -8.32
CA LEU A 87 -5.01 -4.54 -8.15
C LEU A 87 -5.68 -3.36 -7.43
N LEU A 88 -5.08 -2.86 -6.36
CA LEU A 88 -5.59 -1.73 -5.60
C LEU A 88 -5.53 -0.44 -6.42
N GLN A 89 -4.48 -0.23 -7.20
CA GLN A 89 -4.36 0.90 -8.12
C GLN A 89 -5.49 0.88 -9.15
N HIS A 90 -5.72 -0.27 -9.79
CA HIS A 90 -6.79 -0.43 -10.76
C HIS A 90 -8.16 -0.10 -10.13
N THR A 91 -8.39 -0.58 -8.91
CA THR A 91 -9.61 -0.30 -8.14
C THR A 91 -9.76 1.18 -7.81
N ALA A 92 -8.68 1.84 -7.38
CA ALA A 92 -8.67 3.27 -7.07
C ALA A 92 -8.97 4.12 -8.31
N LEU A 93 -8.35 3.80 -9.45
CA LEU A 93 -8.62 4.45 -10.74
C LEU A 93 -10.06 4.23 -11.22
N HIS A 94 -10.59 3.01 -11.07
CA HIS A 94 -11.98 2.72 -11.42
C HIS A 94 -12.95 3.57 -10.59
N ARG A 95 -12.71 3.69 -9.27
CA ARG A 95 -13.52 4.52 -8.38
C ARG A 95 -13.40 6.01 -8.70
N ALA A 96 -12.22 6.48 -9.12
CA ALA A 96 -12.00 7.87 -9.52
C ALA A 96 -12.84 8.29 -10.76
N LYS A 97 -13.09 7.36 -11.70
CA LYS A 97 -13.87 7.64 -12.92
C LYS A 97 -15.35 7.94 -12.66
N GLY A 98 -15.90 7.49 -11.54
CA GLY A 98 -17.33 7.61 -11.22
C GLY A 98 -17.67 8.65 -10.14
N ALA A 99 -16.69 9.35 -9.57
CA ALA A 99 -16.89 10.21 -8.41
C ALA A 99 -16.60 11.68 -8.72
N PRO A 100 -17.45 12.64 -8.28
CA PRO A 100 -17.21 14.07 -8.48
C PRO A 100 -16.05 14.63 -7.63
N LYS A 101 -15.62 13.91 -6.58
CA LYS A 101 -14.44 14.24 -5.76
C LYS A 101 -13.33 13.23 -6.06
N VAL A 102 -12.58 13.54 -7.10
CA VAL A 102 -11.52 12.72 -7.70
C VAL A 102 -10.15 12.73 -6.98
N PRO A 103 -9.74 13.74 -6.16
CA PRO A 103 -8.33 13.92 -5.85
C PRO A 103 -7.73 12.82 -4.98
N LEU A 104 -8.47 12.29 -3.99
CA LEU A 104 -7.93 11.29 -3.05
C LEU A 104 -7.72 9.92 -3.70
N GLN A 105 -8.67 9.47 -4.53
CA GLN A 105 -8.58 8.19 -5.23
C GLN A 105 -7.46 8.21 -6.27
N LEU A 106 -7.23 9.36 -6.91
CA LEU A 106 -6.07 9.55 -7.78
C LEU A 106 -4.76 9.58 -7.00
N GLN A 107 -4.70 10.27 -5.86
CA GLN A 107 -3.51 10.27 -4.99
C GLN A 107 -3.14 8.85 -4.53
N MET A 108 -4.13 8.07 -4.09
CA MET A 108 -3.93 6.67 -3.72
C MET A 108 -3.46 5.83 -4.92
N ALA A 109 -4.08 6.01 -6.09
CA ALA A 109 -3.64 5.32 -7.31
C ALA A 109 -2.20 5.68 -7.70
N GLN A 110 -1.79 6.94 -7.54
CA GLN A 110 -0.43 7.39 -7.80
C GLN A 110 0.57 6.78 -6.82
N ALA A 111 0.26 6.78 -5.51
CA ALA A 111 1.10 6.16 -4.51
C ALA A 111 1.31 4.66 -4.78
N LEU A 112 0.23 3.94 -5.13
CA LEU A 112 0.29 2.51 -5.50
C LEU A 112 1.08 2.28 -6.81
N ASN A 113 0.96 3.20 -7.77
CA ASN A 113 1.73 3.17 -9.02
C ASN A 113 3.24 3.36 -8.80
N GLN A 114 3.64 4.00 -7.70
CA GLN A 114 5.04 4.16 -7.30
C GLN A 114 5.52 2.97 -6.47
N LEU A 115 4.67 2.42 -5.61
CA LEU A 115 5.02 1.28 -4.76
C LEU A 115 5.31 0.00 -5.55
N ALA A 116 4.47 -0.32 -6.54
CA ALA A 116 4.64 -1.53 -7.35
C ALA A 116 6.03 -1.61 -8.04
N PRO A 117 6.50 -0.59 -8.80
CA PRO A 117 7.82 -0.62 -9.38
C PRO A 117 8.94 -0.57 -8.34
N ALA A 118 8.75 0.10 -7.19
CA ALA A 118 9.75 0.10 -6.11
C ALA A 118 9.96 -1.30 -5.52
N CYS A 119 8.88 -2.05 -5.27
CA CYS A 119 8.94 -3.45 -4.85
C CYS A 119 9.66 -4.33 -5.89
N ASP A 120 9.31 -4.20 -7.18
CA ASP A 120 9.93 -4.97 -8.26
C ASP A 120 11.43 -4.65 -8.41
N GLN A 121 11.82 -3.38 -8.29
CA GLN A 121 13.23 -2.99 -8.28
C GLN A 121 14.01 -3.59 -7.11
N LEU A 122 13.38 -3.69 -5.93
CA LEU A 122 13.99 -4.30 -4.76
C LEU A 122 14.13 -5.81 -4.93
N VAL A 123 13.12 -6.50 -5.46
CA VAL A 123 13.20 -7.94 -5.82
C VAL A 123 14.39 -8.19 -6.76
N LYS A 124 14.51 -7.40 -7.82
CA LYS A 124 15.60 -7.51 -8.80
C LYS A 124 16.97 -7.24 -8.17
N ALA A 125 17.07 -6.26 -7.27
CA ALA A 125 18.32 -5.95 -6.58
C ALA A 125 18.75 -7.10 -5.66
N VAL A 126 17.82 -7.66 -4.88
CA VAL A 126 18.08 -8.81 -4.00
C VAL A 126 18.48 -10.05 -4.82
N ALA A 127 17.75 -10.35 -5.90
CA ALA A 127 18.09 -11.48 -6.78
C ALA A 127 19.50 -11.33 -7.39
N ALA A 128 19.81 -10.15 -7.95
CA ALA A 128 21.13 -9.90 -8.54
C ALA A 128 22.27 -10.00 -7.52
N HIS A 129 22.04 -9.57 -6.27
CA HIS A 129 23.02 -9.70 -5.18
C HIS A 129 23.28 -11.17 -4.83
N ASP A 130 22.21 -11.95 -4.67
CA ASP A 130 22.32 -13.38 -4.33
C ASP A 130 22.96 -14.19 -5.47
N ASP A 131 22.58 -13.92 -6.73
CA ASP A 131 23.16 -14.55 -7.92
C ASP A 131 24.66 -14.24 -8.07
N ALA A 132 25.08 -13.02 -7.72
CA ALA A 132 26.48 -12.63 -7.78
C ALA A 132 27.34 -13.40 -6.77
N LEU A 133 26.78 -13.78 -5.61
CA LEU A 133 27.48 -14.61 -4.64
C LEU A 133 27.72 -16.04 -5.17
N GLU A 134 26.75 -16.63 -5.86
CA GLU A 134 26.89 -17.98 -6.42
C GLU A 134 27.99 -18.09 -7.49
N ARG A 135 28.25 -16.99 -8.22
CA ARG A 135 29.29 -16.96 -9.27
C ARG A 135 30.70 -16.78 -8.72
N VAL A 136 30.84 -16.31 -7.49
CA VAL A 136 32.15 -16.08 -6.83
C VAL A 136 32.69 -17.38 -6.21
N ASP A 137 31.87 -18.42 -6.07
CA ASP A 137 32.25 -19.70 -5.45
C ASP A 137 32.19 -20.89 -6.44
N PRO A 138 33.05 -20.96 -7.47
CA PRO A 138 33.39 -22.25 -8.06
C PRO A 138 34.43 -22.89 -7.14
N LEU A 139 34.00 -23.81 -6.27
CA LEU A 139 34.94 -24.78 -5.68
C LEU A 139 35.78 -25.34 -6.84
N PRO A 140 37.13 -25.27 -6.80
CA PRO A 140 37.93 -26.08 -7.69
C PRO A 140 37.63 -27.53 -7.31
N THR A 141 36.80 -28.19 -8.11
CA THR A 141 36.66 -29.64 -8.07
C THR A 141 38.04 -30.20 -8.30
N SER A 142 38.65 -30.65 -7.21
CA SER A 142 39.99 -31.23 -7.18
C SER A 142 40.15 -32.20 -8.35
N ALA A 143 41.22 -31.97 -9.12
CA ALA A 143 41.65 -32.74 -10.27
C ALA A 143 41.67 -34.25 -10.02
N PRO A 144 41.57 -35.09 -11.06
CA PRO A 144 41.62 -36.55 -10.92
C PRO A 144 42.89 -37.00 -10.20
N GLN A 145 42.75 -37.87 -9.19
CA GLN A 145 43.90 -38.54 -8.57
C GLN A 145 44.70 -39.28 -9.64
N PRO A 146 46.04 -39.13 -9.69
CA PRO A 146 46.85 -39.99 -10.53
C PRO A 146 46.76 -41.42 -9.98
N ALA A 147 46.54 -42.36 -10.90
CA ALA A 147 46.62 -43.78 -10.60
C ALA A 147 48.08 -44.15 -10.33
N ASP A 148 48.32 -44.75 -9.16
CA ASP A 148 49.41 -45.68 -8.90
C ASP A 148 48.88 -46.78 -7.95
#